data_AF-A0A2V9U1H3-F1
#
_entry.id   AF-A0A2V9U1H3-F1
#
_cell.length_a   1.000
_cell.length_b   1.000
_cell.length_c   1.000
_cell.angle_alpha   90.00
_cell.angle_beta   90.00
_cell.angle_gamma   90.00
#
_symmetry.space_group_name_H-M   'P 1'
#
loop_
_entity.id
_entity.type
_entity.pdbx_description
1 polymer ?
#
loop_
_entity_poly.entity_id
_entity_poly.type
_entity_poly.pdbx_seq_one_letter_code
_entity_poly.pdbx_strand_id
1 'polypeptide(L)'
;MQELVLEPAIYLIPECDTPEEVAAVLHELCEEIFVEQLAGWFNDTTTWPPNRSFDVFCRWFDYQHHSMLIDLCDEPLIREWD
;
A
#
# COMPACT_ATOMS: atom_id res chain seq x y z
N MET A 1 21.25 -14.13 -10.85
CA MET A 1 20.34 -14.31 -9.72
C MET A 1 19.15 -13.46 -10.06
N GLN A 2 18.03 -14.05 -10.48
CA GLN A 2 16.86 -13.23 -10.81
C GLN A 2 16.41 -12.62 -9.49
N GLU A 3 16.52 -11.29 -9.36
CA GLU A 3 15.75 -10.57 -8.35
C GLU A 3 14.32 -11.03 -8.52
N LEU A 4 13.77 -11.69 -7.50
CA LEU A 4 12.34 -11.85 -7.37
C LEU A 4 11.82 -10.42 -7.25
N VAL A 5 11.49 -9.80 -8.38
CA VAL A 5 10.76 -8.54 -8.40
C VAL A 5 9.43 -8.90 -7.77
N LEU A 6 9.30 -8.62 -6.47
CA LEU A 6 8.03 -8.73 -5.77
C LEU A 6 7.04 -7.89 -6.57
N GLU A 7 5.94 -8.52 -6.97
CA GLU A 7 4.88 -7.82 -7.70
C GLU A 7 4.36 -6.69 -6.80
N PRO A 8 4.42 -5.42 -7.24
CA PRO A 8 3.99 -4.31 -6.42
C PRO A 8 2.48 -4.39 -6.19
N ALA A 9 2.07 -4.25 -4.93
CA ALA A 9 0.65 -4.10 -4.61
C ALA A 9 0.15 -2.72 -5.04
N ILE A 10 -1.04 -2.69 -5.63
CA ILE A 10 -1.72 -1.46 -6.05
C ILE A 10 -2.91 -1.22 -5.13
N TYR A 11 -2.94 -0.05 -4.51
CA TYR A 11 -4.00 0.38 -3.61
C TYR A 11 -4.85 1.45 -4.28
N LEU A 12 -6.17 1.23 -4.30
CA LEU A 12 -7.13 2.25 -4.72
C LEU A 12 -7.41 3.20 -3.56
N ILE A 13 -7.23 4.49 -3.81
CA ILE A 13 -7.48 5.57 -2.86
C ILE A 13 -8.58 6.50 -3.38
N PRO A 14 -9.18 7.35 -2.53
CA PRO A 14 -10.07 8.40 -3.00
C PRO A 14 -9.42 9.28 -4.08
N GLU A 15 -10.25 9.84 -4.95
CA GLU A 15 -9.79 10.79 -5.97
C GLU A 15 -9.07 11.96 -5.30
N CYS A 16 -7.88 12.27 -5.82
CA CYS A 16 -7.04 13.36 -5.35
C CYS A 16 -6.71 14.26 -6.54
N ASP A 17 -6.91 15.56 -6.40
CA ASP A 17 -6.62 16.55 -7.43
C ASP A 17 -5.18 17.07 -7.34
N THR A 18 -4.57 16.96 -6.15
CA THR A 18 -3.24 17.52 -5.85
C THR A 18 -2.28 16.51 -5.23
N PRO A 19 -0.95 16.68 -5.42
CA PRO A 19 0.06 15.85 -4.75
C PRO A 19 -0.03 15.92 -3.21
N GLU A 20 -0.45 17.06 -2.66
CA GLU A 20 -0.64 17.26 -1.23
C GLU A 20 -1.79 16.41 -0.67
N GLU A 21 -2.89 16.29 -1.41
CA GLU A 21 -4.00 15.39 -1.05
C GLU A 21 -3.57 13.92 -1.11
N VAL A 22 -2.83 13.53 -2.15
CA VAL A 22 -2.27 12.18 -2.25
C VAL A 22 -1.38 11.87 -1.04
N ALA A 23 -0.52 12.81 -0.65
CA ALA A 23 0.36 12.65 0.51
C ALA A 23 -0.43 12.58 1.82
N ALA A 24 -1.50 13.36 1.97
CA ALA A 24 -2.37 13.32 3.14
C ALA A 24 -3.09 11.97 3.27
N VAL A 25 -3.69 11.49 2.19
CA VAL A 25 -4.36 10.19 2.14
C VAL A 25 -3.37 9.05 2.42
N LEU A 26 -2.18 9.10 1.80
CA LEU A 26 -1.15 8.11 2.06
C LEU A 26 -0.70 8.15 3.52
N HIS A 27 -0.57 9.32 4.15
CA HIS A 27 -0.21 9.42 5.56
C HIS A 27 -1.29 8.81 6.48
N GLU A 28 -2.57 8.93 6.12
CA GLU A 28 -3.67 8.32 6.86
C GLU A 28 -3.71 6.79 6.69
N LEU A 29 -3.44 6.29 5.48
CA LEU A 29 -3.52 4.86 5.14
C LEU A 29 -2.20 4.10 5.34
N CYS A 30 -1.08 4.79 5.60
CA CYS A 30 0.24 4.15 5.62
C CYS A 30 0.36 3.04 6.66
N GLU A 31 -0.26 3.19 7.84
CA GLU A 31 -0.21 2.14 8.86
C GLU A 31 -0.97 0.88 8.41
N GLU A 32 -2.13 1.04 7.77
CA GLU A 32 -2.93 -0.07 7.25
C GLU A 32 -2.18 -0.83 6.14
N ILE A 33 -1.65 -0.09 5.16
CA ILE A 33 -0.84 -0.64 4.07
C ILE A 33 0.39 -1.36 4.63
N PHE A 34 1.06 -0.78 5.64
CA PHE A 34 2.23 -1.40 6.28
C PHE A 34 1.86 -2.77 6.88
N VAL A 35 0.79 -2.81 7.67
CA VAL A 35 0.34 -4.04 8.34
C VAL A 35 -0.04 -5.12 7.32
N GLU A 36 -0.76 -4.75 6.26
CA GLU A 36 -1.14 -5.69 5.20
C GLU A 36 0.09 -6.28 4.49
N GLN A 37 1.02 -5.43 4.06
CA GLN A 37 2.24 -5.87 3.39
C GLN A 37 3.09 -6.78 4.29
N LEU A 38 3.24 -6.43 5.57
CA LEU A 38 3.97 -7.27 6.52
C LEU A 38 3.25 -8.58 6.83
N ALA A 39 1.92 -8.59 6.91
CA ALA A 39 1.15 -9.82 7.11
C ALA A 39 1.34 -10.80 5.94
N GLY A 40 1.48 -10.28 4.71
CA GLY A 40 1.80 -11.08 3.53
C GLY A 40 3.21 -11.71 3.53
N TRP A 41 4.18 -11.12 4.24
CA TRP A 41 5.57 -11.56 4.23
C TRP A 41 6.00 -12.30 5.52
N PHE A 42 5.59 -11.79 6.68
CA PHE A 42 6.03 -12.25 7.99
C PHE A 42 4.83 -12.46 8.90
N ASN A 43 4.47 -13.72 9.10
CA ASN A 43 3.39 -14.10 10.03
C ASN A 43 3.79 -13.92 11.51
N ASP A 44 5.08 -13.71 11.80
CA ASP A 44 5.59 -13.42 13.14
C ASP A 44 5.62 -11.90 13.40
N THR A 45 4.56 -11.41 14.04
CA THR A 45 4.36 -9.99 14.38
C THR A 45 5.39 -9.44 15.37
N THR A 46 6.21 -10.29 16.00
CA THR A 46 7.27 -9.83 16.90
C THR A 46 8.47 -9.24 16.16
N THR A 47 8.60 -9.55 14.87
CA THR A 47 9.64 -9.02 13.99
C THR A 47 9.28 -7.67 13.37
N TRP A 48 8.03 -7.23 13.54
CA TRP A 48 7.53 -6.01 12.96
C TRP A 48 8.08 -4.79 13.71
N PRO A 49 8.34 -3.66 13.02
CA PRO A 49 8.76 -2.45 13.68
C PRO A 49 7.68 -1.99 14.68
N PRO A 50 8.07 -1.62 15.92
CA PRO A 50 7.12 -1.21 16.95
C PRO A 50 6.45 0.13 16.61
N ASN A 51 7.07 0.94 15.76
CA ASN A 51 6.54 2.19 15.22
C ASN A 51 6.30 2.03 13.72
N ARG A 52 5.07 2.28 13.27
CA ARG A 52 4.63 2.21 11.87
C ARG A 52 4.19 3.58 11.34
N SER A 53 4.82 4.65 11.85
CA SER A 53 4.61 6.00 11.33
C SER A 53 5.02 6.09 9.86
N PHE A 54 4.52 7.14 9.20
CA PHE A 54 4.83 7.44 7.81
C PHE A 54 6.35 7.52 7.52
N ASP A 55 7.15 8.05 8.45
CA ASP A 55 8.61 8.07 8.33
C ASP A 55 9.23 6.67 8.27
N VAL A 56 8.68 5.71 9.00
CA VAL A 56 9.15 4.32 8.96
C VAL A 56 8.67 3.69 7.67
N PHE A 57 7.42 3.90 7.28
CA PHE A 57 6.86 3.44 6.01
C PHE A 57 7.75 3.84 4.82
N CYS A 58 8.12 5.13 4.72
CA CYS A 58 8.98 5.65 3.65
C CYS A 58 10.42 5.08 3.64
N ARG A 59 10.86 4.42 4.72
CA ARG A 59 12.16 3.73 4.75
C ARG A 59 12.07 2.27 4.33
N TRP A 60 10.88 1.69 4.40
CA TRP A 60 10.62 0.27 4.14
C TRP A 60 10.06 0.04 2.75
N PHE A 61 9.31 1.00 2.22
CA PHE A 61 8.62 0.88 0.95
C PHE A 61 8.95 2.04 0.01
N ASP A 62 9.20 1.70 -1.25
CA ASP A 62 9.07 2.63 -2.36
C ASP A 62 7.61 2.64 -2.80
N TYR A 63 7.04 3.82 -3.05
CA TYR A 63 5.66 3.96 -3.53
C TYR A 63 5.58 4.92 -4.71
N GLN A 64 4.58 4.71 -5.56
CA GLN A 64 4.28 5.57 -6.70
C GLN A 64 2.78 5.78 -6.81
N HIS A 65 2.38 7.03 -7.03
CA HIS A 65 0.98 7.37 -7.30
C HIS A 65 0.67 7.23 -8.79
N HIS A 66 -0.48 6.62 -9.10
CA HIS A 66 -1.02 6.52 -10.45
C HIS A 66 -2.38 7.22 -10.48
N SER A 67 -2.48 8.31 -11.25
CA SER A 67 -3.70 9.14 -11.30
C SER A 67 -4.88 8.48 -12.01
N MET A 68 -4.64 7.39 -12.76
CA MET A 68 -5.68 6.72 -13.54
C MET A 68 -5.44 5.22 -13.53
N LEU A 69 -6.49 4.48 -13.17
CA LEU A 69 -6.62 3.05 -13.41
C LEU A 69 -7.81 2.82 -14.34
N ILE A 70 -7.63 1.89 -15.28
CA ILE A 70 -8.68 1.48 -16.20
C ILE A 70 -9.03 0.04 -15.85
N ASP A 71 -10.19 -0.14 -15.24
CA ASP A 71 -10.76 -1.48 -15.06
C ASP A 71 -11.36 -1.94 -16.39
N LEU A 72 -10.93 -3.10 -16.86
CA LEU A 72 -11.44 -3.75 -18.07
C LEU A 72 -12.34 -4.94 -17.74
N CYS A 73 -12.50 -5.28 -16.46
CA CYS A 73 -13.47 -6.25 -15.98
C CYS A 73 -14.84 -5.59 -15.83
N ASP A 74 -15.89 -6.38 -16.07
CA ASP A 74 -17.27 -5.97 -15.81
C ASP A 74 -17.71 -6.34 -14.37
N GLU A 75 -16.92 -7.16 -13.66
CA GLU A 75 -17.18 -7.57 -12.29
C GLU A 75 -16.80 -6.49 -11.26
N PRO A 76 -17.59 -6.31 -10.19
CA PRO A 76 -17.23 -5.38 -9.13
C PRO A 76 -15.98 -5.85 -8.38
N LEU A 77 -15.16 -4.88 -7.95
CA LEU A 77 -14.04 -5.15 -7.05
C LEU A 77 -14.56 -5.72 -5.72
N ILE A 78 -13.99 -6.86 -5.33
CA ILE A 78 -14.31 -7.55 -4.08
C ILE A 78 -13.26 -7.16 -3.05
N ARG A 79 -13.69 -6.83 -1.83
CA ARG A 79 -12.79 -6.73 -0.69
C ARG A 79 -12.43 -8.13 -0.25
N GLU A 80 -11.15 -8.50 -0.28
CA GLU A 80 -10.71 -9.86 0.08
C GLU A 80 -11.08 -10.29 1.53
N TRP A 81 -11.52 -9.35 2.38
CA TRP A 81 -11.85 -9.59 3.79
C TRP A 81 -13.32 -9.35 4.19
N ASP A 82 -14.25 -9.32 3.22
CA ASP A 82 -15.72 -9.36 3.47
C ASP A 82 -16.32 -10.77 3.31
#